data_AF-A0A068SCP2-F1
#
_entry.id   AF-A0A068SCP2-F1
#
_cell.length_a   1.000
_cell.length_b   1.000
_cell.length_c   1.000
_cell.angle_alpha   90.00
_cell.angle_beta   90.00
_cell.angle_gamma   90.00
#
_symmetry.space_group_name_H-M   'P 1'
#
loop_
_entity.id
_entity.type
_entity.pdbx_description
1 polymer ?
#
loop_
_entity_poly.entity_id
_entity_poly.type
_entity_poly.pdbx_seq_one_letter_code
_entity_poly.pdbx_strand_id
1 'polypeptide(L)'
;MCLQLSSSYNLTMGNLLRVEETMRYREHPTDKNKTQCSQQAAISAGSLVSRWGSLLEEFTLRRFQQNAATGREGFSKVLERFVVMAEARSPANEQSTK
;
A
#
# COMPACT_ATOMS: atom_id res chain seq x y z
N MET A 1 12.37 11.15 7.75
CA MET A 1 11.09 11.80 8.07
C MET A 1 9.95 10.91 7.59
N CYS A 2 8.84 10.76 8.31
CA CYS A 2 7.68 10.00 7.81
C CYS A 2 6.83 10.91 6.94
N LEU A 3 6.71 10.61 5.65
CA LEU A 3 6.08 11.48 4.67
C LEU A 3 4.55 11.37 4.72
N GLN A 4 4.02 10.16 4.93
CA GLN A 4 2.57 9.92 4.95
C GLN A 4 2.26 8.68 5.81
N LEU A 5 1.17 8.75 6.59
CA LEU A 5 0.57 7.65 7.34
C LEU A 5 -0.86 7.42 6.82
N SER A 6 -1.19 6.18 6.45
CA SER A 6 -2.54 5.78 6.05
C SER A 6 -3.02 4.63 6.93
N SER A 7 -4.27 4.67 7.36
CA SER A 7 -4.91 3.63 8.16
C SER A 7 -6.23 3.21 7.54
N SER A 8 -6.50 1.91 7.53
CA SER A 8 -7.77 1.34 7.05
C SER A 8 -8.21 0.18 7.94
N TYR A 9 -9.52 -0.10 7.96
CA TYR A 9 -10.08 -1.25 8.66
C TYR A 9 -11.39 -1.70 8.03
N ASN A 10 -11.78 -2.96 8.24
CA ASN A 10 -13.05 -3.48 7.73
C ASN A 10 -14.23 -2.97 8.56
N LEU A 11 -15.26 -2.45 7.88
CA LEU A 11 -16.49 -1.95 8.52
C LEU A 11 -17.50 -3.07 8.82
N THR A 12 -17.45 -4.16 8.04
CA THR A 12 -18.35 -5.31 8.17
C THR A 12 -17.59 -6.52 8.71
N MET A 13 -18.31 -7.40 9.41
CA MET A 13 -17.78 -8.64 9.99
C MET A 13 -16.63 -8.47 11.01
N GLY A 14 -16.42 -7.25 11.52
CA GLY A 14 -15.36 -6.98 12.50
C GLY A 14 -15.52 -7.73 13.83
N ASN A 15 -16.74 -8.13 14.18
CA ASN A 15 -17.01 -8.99 15.33
C ASN A 15 -16.52 -10.44 15.14
N LEU A 16 -16.33 -10.89 13.90
CA LEU A 16 -15.77 -12.20 13.56
C LEU A 16 -14.27 -12.09 13.32
N LEU A 17 -13.86 -11.15 12.46
CA LEU A 17 -12.46 -10.90 12.14
C LEU A 17 -12.29 -9.40 11.85
N ARG A 18 -11.55 -8.72 12.72
CA ARG A 18 -11.18 -7.32 12.54
C ARG A 18 -9.75 -7.26 12.02
N VAL A 19 -9.57 -6.54 10.94
CA VAL A 19 -8.28 -6.29 10.29
C VAL A 19 -8.08 -4.79 10.27
N GLU A 20 -7.01 -4.33 10.92
CA GLU A 20 -6.59 -2.94 10.92
C GLU A 20 -5.25 -2.85 10.22
N GLU A 21 -5.20 -2.12 9.11
CA GLU A 21 -3.99 -1.95 8.31
C GLU A 21 -3.44 -0.55 8.50
N THR A 22 -2.12 -0.45 8.56
CA THR A 22 -1.38 0.80 8.63
C THR A 22 -0.25 0.78 7.61
N MET A 23 -0.20 1.82 6.78
CA MET A 23 0.83 1.99 5.76
C MET A 23 1.61 3.28 6.00
N ARG A 24 2.94 3.17 6.01
CA ARG A 24 3.87 4.28 6.25
C ARG A 24 4.76 4.47 5.05
N TYR A 25 4.82 5.70 4.55
CA TYR A 25 5.71 6.10 3.48
C TYR A 25 6.82 6.97 4.03
N ARG A 26 8.05 6.64 3.66
CA ARG A 26 9.27 7.36 4.08
C ARG A 26 10.23 7.43 2.91
N GLU A 27 11.13 8.40 2.93
CA GLU A 27 12.28 8.38 2.04
C GLU A 27 13.10 7.11 2.30
N HIS A 28 13.63 6.49 1.24
CA HIS A 28 14.43 5.28 1.40
C HIS A 28 15.76 5.64 2.07
N PRO A 29 16.20 4.88 3.09
CA PRO A 29 17.30 5.27 3.97
C PRO A 29 18.64 5.45 3.27
N THR A 30 18.85 4.77 2.14
CA THR A 30 20.10 4.80 1.35
C THR A 30 19.95 5.42 -0.04
N ASP A 31 18.74 5.61 -0.55
CA ASP A 31 18.51 6.04 -1.94
C ASP A 31 17.46 7.14 -1.97
N LYS A 32 17.90 8.38 -2.17
CA LYS A 32 17.02 9.56 -2.13
C LYS A 32 15.97 9.58 -3.25
N ASN A 33 16.15 8.76 -4.30
CA ASN A 33 15.20 8.67 -5.41
C ASN A 33 14.14 7.57 -5.20
N LYS A 34 14.14 6.91 -4.04
CA LYS A 34 13.18 5.86 -3.70
C LYS A 34 12.34 6.24 -2.48
N THR A 35 11.11 5.76 -2.49
CA THR A 35 10.21 5.81 -1.34
C THR A 35 10.10 4.41 -0.75
N GLN A 36 10.41 4.28 0.55
CA GLN A 36 10.12 3.07 1.30
C GLN A 36 8.67 3.08 1.77
N CYS A 37 7.94 2.02 1.41
CA CYS A 37 6.61 1.74 1.94
C CYS A 37 6.70 0.60 2.96
N SER A 38 6.15 0.81 4.16
CA SER A 38 6.01 -0.20 5.20
C SER A 38 4.53 -0.41 5.50
N GLN A 39 4.06 -1.63 5.28
CA GLN A 39 2.67 -2.04 5.55
C GLN A 39 2.65 -2.94 6.79
N GLN A 40 1.71 -2.71 7.69
CA GLN A 40 1.50 -3.51 8.90
C GLN A 40 0.00 -3.79 9.03
N ALA A 41 -0.37 -4.98 9.48
CA ALA A 41 -1.76 -5.31 9.80
C ALA A 41 -1.85 -5.90 11.21
N ALA A 42 -2.82 -5.43 11.98
CA ALA A 42 -3.24 -6.04 13.24
C ALA A 42 -4.55 -6.80 12.98
N ILE A 43 -4.60 -8.05 13.41
CA ILE A 43 -5.73 -8.95 13.16
C ILE A 43 -6.27 -9.44 14.50
N SER A 44 -7.56 -9.26 14.71
CA SER A 44 -8.28 -9.70 15.91
C SER A 44 -9.40 -10.66 15.52
N ALA A 45 -9.37 -11.87 16.08
CA ALA A 45 -10.39 -12.89 15.87
C ALA A 45 -11.44 -12.86 17.00
N GLY A 46 -12.71 -12.86 16.63
CA GLY A 46 -13.83 -12.96 17.57
C GLY A 46 -13.93 -14.35 18.20
N SER A 47 -14.60 -14.44 19.34
CA SER A 47 -14.75 -15.67 20.13
C SER A 47 -15.40 -16.83 19.35
N LEU A 48 -16.26 -16.54 18.38
CA LEU A 48 -16.93 -17.53 17.54
C LEU A 48 -15.97 -18.29 16.61
N VAL A 49 -14.87 -17.64 16.20
CA VAL A 49 -13.94 -18.19 15.21
C VAL A 49 -12.55 -18.49 15.79
N SER A 50 -12.30 -18.15 17.05
CA SER A 50 -11.02 -18.36 17.74
C SER A 50 -10.59 -19.83 17.80
N ARG A 51 -11.54 -20.77 17.78
CA ARG A 51 -11.28 -22.22 17.72
C ARG A 51 -10.60 -22.67 16.42
N TRP A 52 -10.64 -21.85 15.36
CA TRP A 52 -9.97 -22.08 14.08
C TRP A 52 -8.75 -21.16 13.90
N GLY A 53 -8.11 -20.73 14.99
CA GLY A 53 -7.01 -19.77 14.98
C GLY A 53 -5.90 -20.09 13.99
N SER A 54 -5.47 -21.35 13.86
CA SER A 54 -4.42 -21.75 12.90
C SER A 54 -4.84 -21.57 11.44
N LEU A 55 -6.08 -21.92 11.10
CA LEU A 55 -6.63 -21.71 9.75
C LEU A 55 -6.80 -20.22 9.44
N LEU A 56 -7.22 -19.43 10.42
CA LEU A 56 -7.35 -17.97 10.29
C LEU A 56 -5.99 -17.30 10.14
N GLU A 57 -4.98 -17.72 10.90
CA GLU A 57 -3.62 -17.21 10.79
C GLU A 57 -3.08 -17.46 9.38
N GLU A 58 -3.15 -18.70 8.89
CA GLU A 58 -2.70 -19.03 7.55
C GLU A 58 -3.48 -18.25 6.47
N PHE A 59 -4.80 -18.18 6.59
CA PHE A 59 -5.65 -17.43 5.68
C PHE A 59 -5.27 -15.94 5.65
N THR A 60 -5.13 -15.32 6.81
CA THR A 60 -4.84 -13.89 6.93
C THR A 60 -3.42 -13.54 6.51
N LEU A 61 -2.42 -14.38 6.81
CA LEU A 61 -1.05 -14.22 6.32
C LEU A 61 -1.00 -14.27 4.79
N ARG A 62 -1.63 -15.26 4.16
CA ARG A 62 -1.70 -15.35 2.69
C ARG A 62 -2.37 -14.11 2.09
N ARG A 63 -3.47 -13.64 2.69
CA ARG A 63 -4.19 -12.43 2.23
C ARG A 63 -3.35 -11.17 2.39
N PHE A 64 -2.61 -11.04 3.49
CA PHE A 64 -1.72 -9.91 3.71
C PHE A 64 -0.59 -9.87 2.68
N GLN A 65 0.03 -11.01 2.38
CA GLN A 65 1.06 -11.13 1.33
C GLN A 65 0.51 -10.76 -0.06
N GLN A 66 -0.71 -11.23 -0.37
CA GLN A 66 -1.38 -10.86 -1.62
C GLN A 66 -1.67 -9.36 -1.70
N ASN A 67 -2.18 -8.75 -0.62
CA ASN A 67 -2.43 -7.31 -0.57
C ASN A 67 -1.14 -6.51 -0.82
N ALA A 68 -0.02 -6.92 -0.22
CA ALA A 68 1.28 -6.27 -0.44
C ALA A 68 1.76 -6.41 -1.90
N ALA A 69 1.61 -7.61 -2.49
CA ALA A 69 2.00 -7.86 -3.87
C ALA A 69 1.14 -7.08 -4.88
N THR A 70 -0.18 -7.17 -4.75
CA THR A 70 -1.13 -6.44 -5.60
C THR A 70 -1.01 -4.93 -5.41
N GLY A 71 -0.81 -4.47 -4.16
CA GLY A 71 -0.56 -3.06 -3.85
C GLY A 71 0.67 -2.55 -4.58
N ARG A 72 1.80 -3.28 -4.51
CA ARG A 72 3.03 -2.92 -5.23
C ARG A 72 2.81 -2.85 -6.74
N GLU A 73 2.19 -3.86 -7.33
CA GLU A 73 1.93 -3.92 -8.78
C GLU A 73 1.01 -2.76 -9.24
N GLY A 74 -0.08 -2.52 -8.53
CA GLY A 74 -1.02 -1.44 -8.83
C GLY A 74 -0.33 -0.07 -8.73
N PHE A 75 0.51 0.13 -7.71
CA PHE A 75 1.23 1.37 -7.52
C PHE A 75 2.24 1.61 -8.65
N SER A 76 3.01 0.58 -9.06
CA SER A 76 3.94 0.66 -10.20
C SER A 76 3.24 1.09 -11.48
N LYS A 77 2.09 0.47 -11.81
CA LYS A 77 1.31 0.82 -13.01
C LYS A 77 0.86 2.28 -13.02
N VAL A 78 0.45 2.81 -11.86
CA VAL A 78 0.02 4.20 -11.72
C VAL A 78 1.22 5.15 -11.85
N LEU A 79 2.35 4.83 -11.21
CA LEU A 79 3.58 5.62 -11.31
C LEU A 79 4.08 5.71 -12.76
N GLU A 80 4.12 4.60 -13.49
CA GLU A 80 4.50 4.57 -14.91
C GLU A 80 3.65 5.52 -15.75
N ARG A 81 2.33 5.55 -15.53
CA ARG A 81 1.43 6.48 -16.24
C ARG A 81 1.75 7.94 -15.92
N PHE A 82 2.06 8.27 -14.68
CA PHE A 82 2.41 9.64 -14.30
C PHE A 82 3.76 10.08 -14.88
N VAL A 83 4.75 9.18 -14.96
CA VAL A 83 6.04 9.48 -15.60
C VAL A 83 5.83 9.80 -17.08
N VAL A 84 5.10 8.95 -17.81
CA VAL A 84 4.78 9.19 -19.23
C VAL A 84 4.04 10.51 -19.44
N MET A 85 3.08 10.84 -18.57
CA MET A 85 2.34 12.11 -18.65
C MET A 85 3.23 13.33 -18.35
N ALA A 86 4.19 13.21 -17.44
CA ALA A 86 5.13 14.27 -17.12
C ALA A 86 6.08 14.55 -18.29
N GLU A 87 6.61 13.49 -18.93
CA GLU A 87 7.47 13.59 -20.11
C GLU A 87 6.73 14.21 -21.32
N ALA A 88 5.47 13.83 -21.53
CA ALA A 88 4.64 14.37 -22.62
C ALA A 88 4.35 15.88 -22.49
N ARG A 89 4.48 16.48 -21.30
CA ARG A 89 4.34 17.94 -21.08
C ARG A 89 5.59 18.74 -21.43
N SER A 90 6.72 18.08 -21.70
CA SER A 90 7.99 18.73 -22.03
C SER A 90 8.35 18.53 -23.51
N PRO A 91 7.59 19.11 -24.46
CA PRO A 91 8.20 20.03 -25.43
C PRO A 91 7.19 21.06 -26.02
N ALA A 92 6.97 22.20 -25.34
CA ALA A 92 6.14 23.29 -25.89
C ALA A 92 6.63 24.72 -25.60
N ASN A 93 7.83 24.91 -25.03
CA ASN A 93 8.31 26.25 -24.65
C ASN A 93 9.70 26.61 -25.21
N GLU A 94 9.97 26.31 -26.49
CA GLU A 94 11.26 26.66 -27.11
C GLU A 94 11.16 27.10 -28.58
N GLN A 95 10.03 27.70 -28.99
CA GLN A 95 9.90 28.33 -30.31
C GLN A 95 9.07 29.62 -30.27
N SER A 96 9.54 30.65 -29.55
CA SER A 96 9.11 32.03 -29.81
C SER A 96 10.16 33.01 -29.30
N THR A 97 11.24 33.15 -30.06
CA THR A 97 12.16 34.31 -30.04
C THR A 97 13.02 34.22 -31.29
N LYS A 98 12.44 34.67 -32.41
CA LYS A 98 13.17 35.22 -33.54
C LYS A 98 12.42 36.46 -33.99
#